data_AF-A0A183Q403-F1
#
_entry.id   AF-A0A183Q403-F1
#
_cell.length_a   1.000
_cell.length_b   1.000
_cell.length_c   1.000
_cell.angle_alpha   90.00
_cell.angle_beta   90.00
_cell.angle_gamma   90.00
#
_symmetry.space_group_name_H-M   'P 1'
#
loop_
_entity.id
_entity.type
_entity.pdbx_description
1 polymer ?
#
loop_
_entity_poly.entity_id
_entity_poly.type
_entity_poly.pdbx_seq_one_letter_code
_entity_poly.pdbx_strand_id
1 'polypeptide(L)'
;MSDSIETHNLEDLSPVEIDTVMTTKSRLPEFDRSDPELWFAQLEHYFTRQHTINTPKRGDLSKCENYRITTLLSVRGKVFNRVLLNRMEDSADIQLPDRQAGFREDRSCADQITILRITVEQSTEGNSSLYIDLIDHEKAFDIVDGLSRTVFGDK
;
A
#
# COMPACT_ATOMS: atom_id res chain seq x y z
N MET A 1 7.96 -20.37 -34.38
CA MET A 1 8.94 -19.30 -34.17
C MET A 1 8.37 -18.36 -33.14
N SER A 2 9.06 -18.18 -32.02
CA SER A 2 8.74 -17.17 -31.01
C SER A 2 9.37 -15.85 -31.43
N ASP A 3 8.55 -14.87 -31.78
CA ASP A 3 9.01 -13.51 -32.05
C ASP A 3 9.38 -12.87 -30.72
N SER A 4 10.68 -12.67 -30.52
CA SER A 4 11.24 -11.92 -29.39
C SER A 4 10.78 -10.47 -29.50
N ILE A 5 10.00 -10.01 -28.52
CA ILE A 5 9.71 -8.57 -28.38
C ILE A 5 11.00 -7.92 -27.84
N GLU A 6 11.70 -7.17 -28.69
CA GLU A 6 12.83 -6.34 -28.27
C GLU A 6 12.33 -5.29 -27.25
N THR A 7 12.81 -5.38 -26.02
CA THR A 7 12.57 -4.37 -25.00
C THR A 7 13.70 -3.35 -25.06
N HIS A 8 13.46 -2.20 -25.68
CA HIS A 8 14.35 -1.04 -25.57
C HIS A 8 14.20 -0.40 -24.18
N ASN A 9 15.32 -0.02 -23.56
CA ASN A 9 15.29 0.65 -22.25
C ASN A 9 14.78 2.09 -22.43
N LEU A 10 14.08 2.60 -21.41
CA LEU A 10 13.49 3.95 -21.43
C LEU A 10 14.54 5.06 -21.62
N GLU A 11 15.79 4.78 -21.25
CA GLU A 11 16.95 5.67 -21.35
C GLU A 11 17.46 5.84 -22.80
N ASP A 12 17.05 4.95 -23.71
CA ASP A 12 17.46 4.99 -25.12
C ASP A 12 16.50 5.80 -26.00
N LEU A 13 15.41 6.33 -25.43
CA LEU A 13 14.40 7.08 -26.17
C LEU A 13 14.80 8.55 -26.31
N SER A 14 14.67 9.09 -27.51
CA SER A 14 14.88 10.52 -27.76
C SER A 14 13.83 11.37 -27.03
N PRO A 15 14.12 12.65 -26.72
CA PRO A 15 13.15 13.54 -26.09
C PRO A 15 11.80 13.64 -26.82
N VAL A 16 11.81 13.48 -28.16
CA VAL A 16 10.60 13.46 -29.00
C VAL A 16 9.84 12.15 -28.85
N GLU A 17 10.52 11.01 -28.69
CA GLU A 17 9.88 9.72 -28.43
C GLU A 17 9.36 9.62 -26.99
N ILE A 18 10.04 10.23 -26.01
CA ILE A 18 9.53 10.36 -24.64
C ILE A 18 8.30 11.26 -24.64
N ASP A 19 8.35 12.42 -25.28
CA ASP A 19 7.19 13.30 -25.40
C ASP A 19 6.06 12.60 -26.15
N THR A 20 6.37 11.84 -27.21
CA THR A 20 5.39 11.03 -27.92
C THR A 20 4.83 9.91 -27.05
N VAL A 21 5.60 9.15 -26.25
CA VAL A 21 5.06 8.12 -25.34
C VAL A 21 4.22 8.74 -24.22
N MET A 22 4.62 9.91 -23.72
CA MET A 22 3.90 10.64 -22.67
C MET A 22 2.66 11.39 -23.19
N THR A 23 2.65 11.81 -24.47
CA THR A 23 1.57 12.58 -25.13
C THR A 23 0.74 11.77 -26.12
N THR A 24 1.18 10.57 -26.53
CA THR A 24 0.36 9.54 -27.18
C THR A 24 -0.63 9.05 -26.15
N LYS A 25 -1.67 9.87 -26.03
CA LYS A 25 -3.03 9.58 -25.64
C LYS A 25 -3.32 8.07 -25.57
N SER A 26 -3.00 7.46 -24.44
CA SER A 26 -4.12 6.91 -23.68
C SER A 26 -4.91 8.11 -23.17
N ARG A 27 -5.73 8.69 -24.06
CA ARG A 27 -6.79 9.62 -23.65
C ARG A 27 -7.45 8.91 -22.49
N LEU A 28 -7.50 9.55 -21.31
CA LEU A 28 -8.42 9.08 -20.27
C LEU A 28 -9.76 8.89 -20.99
N PRO A 29 -10.40 7.71 -20.87
CA PRO A 29 -11.68 7.50 -21.51
C PRO A 29 -12.60 8.64 -21.11
N GLU A 30 -13.40 9.14 -22.05
CA GLU A 30 -14.46 10.06 -21.68
C GLU A 30 -15.40 9.27 -20.77
N PHE A 31 -15.30 9.56 -19.47
CA PHE A 31 -16.18 8.99 -18.47
C PHE A 31 -17.54 9.61 -18.66
N ASP A 32 -18.53 8.78 -18.96
CA ASP A 32 -19.91 9.24 -19.07
C ASP A 32 -20.40 9.55 -17.65
N ARG A 33 -20.63 10.83 -17.37
CA ARG A 33 -21.14 11.29 -16.07
C ARG A 33 -22.67 11.38 -16.02
N SER A 34 -23.34 11.07 -17.13
CA SER A 34 -24.81 11.15 -17.21
C SER A 34 -25.49 10.00 -16.47
N ASP A 35 -24.82 8.86 -16.38
CA ASP A 35 -25.27 7.69 -15.62
C ASP A 35 -24.26 7.36 -14.51
N PRO A 36 -24.62 7.56 -13.23
CA PRO A 36 -23.76 7.23 -12.10
C PRO A 36 -23.33 5.75 -12.08
N GLU A 37 -24.18 4.80 -12.45
CA GLU A 37 -23.84 3.37 -12.38
C GLU A 37 -22.81 2.98 -13.44
N LEU A 38 -22.99 3.45 -14.67
CA LEU A 38 -22.01 3.28 -15.74
C LEU A 38 -20.70 4.03 -15.43
N TRP A 39 -20.78 5.21 -14.84
CA TRP A 39 -19.62 5.96 -14.41
C TRP A 39 -18.80 5.19 -13.37
N PHE A 40 -19.44 4.64 -12.34
CA PHE A 40 -18.78 3.83 -11.32
C PHE A 40 -18.18 2.55 -11.91
N ALA A 41 -18.90 1.84 -12.79
CA ALA A 41 -18.38 0.66 -13.45
C ALA A 41 -17.17 0.96 -14.36
N GLN A 42 -17.18 2.11 -15.05
CA GLN A 42 -16.04 2.57 -15.85
C GLN A 42 -14.83 2.90 -14.97
N LEU A 43 -15.05 3.61 -13.85
CA LEU A 43 -13.98 3.91 -12.89
C LEU A 43 -13.39 2.64 -12.30
N GLU A 44 -14.25 1.71 -11.87
CA GLU A 44 -13.85 0.42 -11.36
C GLU A 44 -12.99 -0.28 -12.42
N HIS A 45 -13.51 -0.55 -13.63
CA HIS A 45 -12.75 -1.18 -14.69
C HIS A 45 -11.40 -0.51 -15.00
N TYR A 46 -11.35 0.83 -14.94
CA TYR A 46 -10.17 1.60 -15.31
C TYR A 46 -9.04 1.50 -14.26
N PHE A 47 -9.39 1.48 -12.97
CA PHE A 47 -8.44 1.45 -11.86
C PHE A 47 -8.24 0.05 -11.25
N THR A 48 -9.18 -0.87 -11.41
CA THR A 48 -9.29 -2.11 -10.63
C THR A 48 -8.61 -3.32 -11.28
N ARG A 49 -7.99 -3.17 -12.46
CA ARG A 49 -7.05 -4.17 -12.97
C ARG A 49 -5.89 -4.32 -11.97
N GLN A 50 -5.90 -5.42 -11.24
CA GLN A 50 -4.94 -5.75 -10.20
C GLN A 50 -4.39 -7.16 -10.41
N HIS A 51 -3.16 -7.38 -9.97
CA HIS A 51 -2.50 -8.68 -10.05
C HIS A 51 -2.16 -9.15 -8.64
N THR A 52 -2.64 -10.32 -8.26
CA THR A 52 -2.40 -10.87 -6.93
C THR A 52 -1.23 -11.84 -6.95
N ILE A 53 -0.28 -11.62 -6.05
CA ILE A 53 0.90 -12.46 -5.86
C ILE A 53 0.83 -13.07 -4.46
N ASN A 54 1.01 -14.38 -4.40
CA ASN A 54 1.10 -15.11 -3.13
C ASN A 54 2.56 -15.33 -2.77
N THR A 55 3.04 -14.66 -1.72
CA THR A 55 4.42 -14.79 -1.25
C THR A 55 4.47 -15.80 -0.11
N PRO A 56 5.27 -16.89 -0.19
CA PRO A 56 5.37 -17.85 0.89
C PRO A 56 6.02 -17.21 2.14
N LYS A 57 5.43 -17.46 3.31
CA LYS A 57 5.98 -17.17 4.64
C LYS A 57 6.69 -18.41 5.17
N ARG A 58 7.44 -18.25 6.26
CA ARG A 58 8.02 -19.38 7.00
C ARG A 58 6.91 -20.30 7.53
N GLY A 59 7.04 -21.61 7.33
CA GLY A 59 6.10 -22.61 7.82
C GLY A 59 5.88 -23.75 6.83
N ASP A 60 4.82 -24.52 7.03
CA ASP A 60 4.39 -25.58 6.13
C ASP A 60 3.67 -24.98 4.90
N LEU A 61 4.29 -25.13 3.72
CA LEU A 61 3.79 -24.57 2.46
C LEU A 61 2.53 -25.26 1.92
N SER A 62 2.09 -26.37 2.53
CA SER A 62 0.80 -27.00 2.22
C SER A 62 -0.39 -26.22 2.80
N LYS A 63 -0.16 -25.33 3.77
CA LYS A 63 -1.21 -24.54 4.42
C LYS A 63 -1.32 -23.14 3.81
N CYS A 64 -2.53 -22.75 3.42
CA CYS A 64 -2.80 -21.43 2.82
C CYS A 64 -2.45 -20.25 3.74
N GLU A 65 -2.55 -20.41 5.06
CA GLU A 65 -2.23 -19.37 6.05
C GLU A 65 -0.75 -18.95 6.04
N ASN A 66 0.13 -19.84 5.54
CA ASN A 66 1.55 -19.57 5.39
C ASN A 66 1.87 -18.82 4.10
N TYR A 67 0.87 -18.26 3.41
CA TYR A 67 1.08 -17.34 2.30
C TYR A 67 0.65 -15.93 2.69
N ARG A 68 1.43 -14.95 2.24
CA ARG A 68 1.07 -13.53 2.26
C ARG A 68 0.51 -13.17 0.90
N ILE A 69 -0.79 -12.87 0.86
CA ILE A 69 -1.43 -12.35 -0.34
C ILE A 69 -1.03 -10.87 -0.48
N THR A 70 -0.46 -10.51 -1.62
CA THR A 70 -0.13 -9.12 -1.97
C THR A 70 -0.80 -8.77 -3.29
N THR A 71 -1.64 -7.74 -3.26
CA THR A 71 -2.32 -7.25 -4.46
C THR A 71 -1.54 -6.09 -5.06
N LEU A 72 -1.08 -6.24 -6.29
CA LEU A 72 -0.42 -5.19 -7.06
C LEU A 72 -1.44 -4.41 -7.87
N LEU A 73 -1.50 -3.10 -7.60
CA LEU A 73 -2.30 -2.16 -8.37
C LEU A 73 -1.67 -1.89 -9.74
N SER A 74 -2.52 -1.64 -10.75
CA SER A 74 -2.08 -1.07 -12.03
C SER A 74 -1.30 0.22 -11.82
N VAL A 75 -0.46 0.60 -12.80
CA VAL A 75 0.29 1.87 -12.78
C VAL A 75 -0.64 3.06 -12.51
N ARG A 76 -1.81 3.07 -13.15
CA ARG A 76 -2.83 4.11 -12.96
C ARG A 76 -3.40 4.10 -11.54
N GLY A 77 -3.68 2.94 -10.98
CA GLY A 77 -4.13 2.79 -9.58
C GLY A 77 -3.07 3.28 -8.59
N LYS A 78 -1.78 3.01 -8.82
CA LYS A 78 -0.68 3.52 -7.99
C LYS A 78 -0.59 5.04 -8.02
N VAL A 79 -0.69 5.65 -9.21
CA VAL A 79 -0.69 7.11 -9.36
C VAL A 79 -1.89 7.73 -8.63
N PHE A 80 -3.08 7.17 -8.82
CA PHE A 80 -4.29 7.63 -8.13
C PHE A 80 -4.15 7.55 -6.61
N ASN A 81 -3.69 6.40 -6.09
CA ASN A 81 -3.46 6.24 -4.65
C ASN A 81 -2.40 7.20 -4.12
N ARG A 82 -1.36 7.52 -4.89
CA ARG A 82 -0.37 8.51 -4.48
C ARG A 82 -0.97 9.91 -4.36
N VAL A 83 -1.84 10.29 -5.30
CA VAL A 83 -2.56 11.58 -5.23
C VAL A 83 -3.48 11.61 -4.01
N LEU A 84 -4.19 10.51 -3.71
CA LEU A 84 -5.03 10.42 -2.51
C LEU A 84 -4.20 10.52 -1.23
N LEU A 85 -3.09 9.78 -1.15
CA LEU A 85 -2.18 9.81 0.00
C LEU A 85 -1.70 11.24 0.26
N ASN A 86 -1.13 11.91 -0.75
CA ASN A 86 -0.60 13.27 -0.61
C ASN A 86 -1.68 14.29 -0.18
N ARG A 87 -2.97 14.04 -0.44
CA ARG A 87 -4.07 14.92 0.00
C ARG A 87 -4.50 14.66 1.44
N MET A 88 -4.28 13.45 1.94
CA MET A 88 -4.70 13.03 3.27
C MET A 88 -3.55 13.07 4.28
N GLU A 89 -2.31 13.08 3.83
CA GLU A 89 -1.09 12.98 4.65
C GLU A 89 -1.08 13.98 5.82
N ASP A 90 -1.23 15.28 5.55
CA ASP A 90 -1.26 16.31 6.60
C ASP A 90 -2.37 16.06 7.64
N SER A 91 -3.57 15.69 7.17
CA SER A 91 -4.72 15.42 8.04
C SER A 91 -4.55 14.14 8.86
N ALA A 92 -3.93 13.13 8.26
CA ALA A 92 -3.61 11.87 8.94
C ALA A 92 -2.55 12.11 10.01
N ASP A 93 -1.48 12.85 9.70
CA ASP A 93 -0.38 13.10 10.64
C ASP A 93 -0.85 13.85 11.90
N ILE A 94 -1.81 14.77 11.76
CA ILE A 94 -2.46 15.48 12.88
C ILE A 94 -3.29 14.52 13.76
N GLN A 95 -3.94 13.52 13.16
CA GLN A 95 -4.82 12.58 13.88
C GLN A 95 -4.06 11.41 14.51
N LEU A 96 -2.89 11.05 13.98
CA LEU A 96 -2.11 9.92 14.47
C LEU A 96 -1.42 10.26 15.81
N PRO A 97 -1.47 9.35 16.81
CA PRO A 97 -0.80 9.57 18.09
C PRO A 97 0.71 9.79 17.94
N ASP A 98 1.27 10.63 18.81
CA ASP A 98 2.72 10.91 18.85
C ASP A 98 3.59 9.69 19.18
N ARG A 99 3.00 8.62 19.70
CA ARG A 99 3.73 7.36 19.96
C ARG A 99 3.83 6.47 18.71
N GLN A 100 3.01 6.70 17.70
CA GLN A 100 3.06 5.93 16.47
C GLN A 100 4.27 6.38 15.65
N ALA A 101 5.17 5.45 15.35
CA ALA A 101 6.31 5.68 14.46
C ALA A 101 6.09 5.08 13.06
N GLY A 102 5.34 3.99 12.96
CA GLY A 102 5.07 3.33 11.69
C GLY A 102 4.27 4.23 10.74
N PHE A 103 4.71 4.28 9.48
CA PHE A 103 4.07 5.03 8.39
C PHE A 103 4.02 6.56 8.58
N ARG A 104 4.93 7.12 9.38
CA ARG A 104 5.09 8.58 9.53
C ARG A 104 6.47 9.02 9.04
N GLU A 105 6.51 10.23 8.47
CA GLU A 105 7.77 10.89 8.11
C GLU A 105 8.60 11.18 9.37
N ASP A 106 9.92 11.19 9.24
CA ASP A 106 10.89 11.50 10.30
C ASP A 106 10.81 10.63 11.57
N ARG A 107 10.17 9.45 11.49
CA ARG A 107 10.08 8.50 12.60
C ARG A 107 10.58 7.13 12.18
N SER A 108 11.60 6.64 12.88
CA SER A 108 12.20 5.34 12.58
C SER A 108 11.97 4.31 13.68
N CYS A 109 12.12 3.03 13.31
CA CYS A 109 12.16 1.93 14.27
C CYS A 109 13.35 2.09 15.26
N ALA A 110 14.47 2.66 14.80
CA ALA A 110 15.64 2.89 15.64
C ALA A 110 15.37 3.88 16.77
N ASP A 111 14.61 4.94 16.50
CA ASP A 111 14.23 5.94 17.52
C ASP A 111 13.39 5.30 18.62
N GLN A 112 12.41 4.46 18.25
CA GLN A 112 11.56 3.75 19.20
C GLN A 112 12.32 2.72 20.03
N ILE A 113 13.26 1.99 19.42
CA ILE A 113 14.15 1.07 20.15
C ILE A 113 15.03 1.85 21.13
N THR A 114 15.50 3.03 20.75
CA THR A 114 16.31 3.89 21.61
C THR A 114 15.49 4.40 22.80
N ILE A 115 14.26 4.87 22.58
CA ILE A 115 13.34 5.27 23.64
C ILE A 115 13.06 4.11 24.61
N LEU A 116 12.84 2.90 24.08
CA LEU A 116 12.62 1.71 24.90
C LEU A 116 13.84 1.39 25.78
N ARG A 117 15.06 1.46 25.20
CA ARG A 117 16.31 1.25 25.94
C ARG A 117 16.48 2.26 27.07
N ILE A 118 16.30 3.55 26.78
CA ILE A 118 16.37 4.63 27.78
C ILE A 118 15.37 4.39 28.91
N THR A 119 14.14 3.97 28.59
CA THR A 119 13.10 3.70 29.59
C THR A 119 13.49 2.54 30.53
N VAL A 120 14.10 1.49 29.98
CA VAL A 120 14.62 0.35 30.76
C VAL A 120 15.78 0.76 31.66
N GLU A 121 16.72 1.54 31.13
CA GLU A 121 17.89 2.05 31.86
C GLU A 121 17.45 2.93 33.02
N GLN A 122 16.58 3.91 32.78
CA GLN A 122 16.04 4.80 33.81
C GLN A 122 15.30 4.04 34.93
N SER A 123 14.55 3.00 34.57
CA SER A 123 13.84 2.20 35.56
C SER A 123 14.79 1.39 36.45
N THR A 124 15.88 0.89 35.84
CA THR A 124 16.95 0.16 36.53
C THR A 124 17.72 1.08 37.47
N GLU A 125 18.11 2.28 37.01
CA GLU A 125 18.78 3.30 37.82
C GLU A 125 17.90 3.78 38.98
N GLY A 126 16.60 3.96 38.72
CA GLY A 126 15.62 4.40 39.71
C GLY A 126 15.14 3.32 40.69
N ASN A 127 15.59 2.07 40.57
CA ASN A 127 15.08 0.91 41.31
C ASN A 127 13.53 0.78 41.25
N SER A 128 12.91 1.19 40.15
CA SER A 128 11.48 1.06 39.93
C SER A 128 11.15 -0.20 39.14
N SER A 129 10.02 -0.83 39.43
CA SER A 129 9.53 -1.95 38.63
C SER A 129 9.05 -1.46 37.26
N LEU A 130 9.49 -2.14 36.19
CA LEU A 130 9.07 -1.91 34.82
C LEU A 130 8.52 -3.21 34.22
N TYR A 131 7.39 -3.11 33.53
CA TYR A 131 6.78 -4.21 32.78
C TYR A 131 6.64 -3.80 31.32
N ILE A 132 6.95 -4.71 30.39
CA ILE A 132 6.89 -4.48 28.95
C ILE A 132 6.04 -5.57 28.32
N ASP A 133 4.94 -5.17 27.70
CA ASP A 133 4.06 -6.07 26.95
C ASP A 133 4.29 -5.87 25.45
N LEU A 134 4.46 -6.99 24.73
CA LEU A 134 4.58 -7.00 23.28
C LEU A 134 3.24 -7.45 22.69
N ILE A 135 2.58 -6.55 21.97
CA ILE A 135 1.28 -6.79 21.34
C ILE A 135 1.49 -6.84 19.82
N ASP A 136 1.00 -7.90 19.19
CA ASP A 136 0.98 -8.05 17.73
C ASP A 136 -0.44 -8.37 17.26
N HIS A 137 -0.84 -7.75 16.15
CA HIS A 137 -2.14 -7.97 15.53
C HIS A 137 -2.00 -8.95 14.37
N GLU A 138 -2.65 -10.12 14.47
CA GLU A 138 -2.73 -11.05 13.35
C GLU A 138 -3.49 -10.38 12.19
N LYS A 139 -2.87 -10.29 11.01
CA LYS A 139 -3.51 -9.81 9.77
C LYS A 139 -4.19 -8.44 9.91
N ALA A 140 -3.52 -7.47 10.53
CA ALA A 140 -4.08 -6.14 10.82
C ALA A 140 -4.78 -5.44 9.63
N PHE A 141 -4.29 -5.60 8.40
CA PHE A 141 -4.90 -5.00 7.20
C PHE A 141 -6.19 -5.69 6.74
N ASP A 142 -6.37 -6.97 7.08
CA ASP A 142 -7.55 -7.76 6.68
C ASP A 142 -8.73 -7.57 7.65
N ILE A 143 -8.47 -7.03 8.85
CA ILE A 143 -9.43 -6.87 9.95
C ILE A 143 -10.03 -5.45 10.00
N VAL A 144 -9.61 -4.55 9.10
CA VAL A 144 -10.17 -3.19 9.04
C VAL A 144 -11.65 -3.25 8.61
N ASP A 145 -12.56 -2.90 9.52
CA ASP A 145 -13.98 -2.77 9.24
C ASP A 145 -14.22 -1.59 8.27
N GLY A 146 -14.27 -1.88 6.98
CA GLY A 146 -14.49 -0.88 5.94
C GLY A 146 -15.13 -1.50 4.71
N LEU A 147 -16.46 -1.39 4.59
CA LEU A 147 -17.29 -1.63 3.38
C LEU A 147 -16.96 -2.85 2.49
N SER A 148 -16.21 -3.84 2.98
CA SER A 148 -15.80 -5.03 2.22
C SER A 148 -16.73 -6.22 2.49
N ARG A 149 -17.58 -6.15 3.53
CA ARG A 149 -18.66 -7.12 3.78
C ARG A 149 -19.76 -7.09 2.70
N THR A 150 -19.79 -6.10 1.81
CA THR A 150 -20.80 -6.01 0.75
C THR A 150 -20.35 -6.59 -0.59
N VAL A 151 -19.06 -6.90 -0.79
CA VAL A 151 -18.54 -7.31 -2.13
C VAL A 151 -18.19 -8.80 -2.22
N PHE A 152 -17.95 -9.47 -1.09
CA PHE A 152 -17.81 -10.92 -1.07
C PHE A 152 -19.02 -11.52 -0.36
N GLY A 153 -20.00 -11.94 -1.18
CA GLY A 153 -21.18 -12.64 -0.71
C GLY A 153 -20.80 -13.86 0.11
N ASP A 154 -21.36 -13.93 1.30
CA ASP A 154 -21.42 -15.14 2.11
C ASP A 154 -22.01 -16.28 1.27
N LYS A 155 -21.25 -17.36 1.14
CA LYS A 155 -21.73 -18.71 0.85
C LYS A 155 -21.11 -19.68 1.83
#